data_AF-A0A821X371-F1
#
_entry.id   AF-A0A821X371-F1
#
_cell.length_a   1.000
_cell.length_b   1.000
_cell.length_c   1.000
_cell.angle_alpha   90.00
_cell.angle_beta   90.00
_cell.angle_gamma   90.00
#
_symmetry.space_group_name_H-M   'P 1'
#
loop_
_entity.id
_entity.type
_entity.pdbx_description
1 polymer ?
#
loop_
_entity_poly.entity_id
_entity_poly.type
_entity_poly.pdbx_seq_one_letter_code
_entity_poly.pdbx_strand_id
1 'polypeptide(L)'
;FNLSNDQYTFCVQCFNSIENDSIFIGDDPTQTLVQIPKSLFLSAKNDIEQPETIIDCIVCTRRLHQVCTLHLDQIWPEGFICNTCIQQYNITRKENPYTAAKLPINDLSLQLEKRVNDFLLHEHCHTGRVTIRILS
;
A
#
# COMPACT_ATOMS: atom_id res chain seq x y z
N PHE A 1 -6.43 0.32 4.48
CA PHE A 1 -6.29 -0.89 5.30
C PHE A 1 -6.73 -0.56 6.71
N ASN A 2 -7.97 -0.88 7.07
CA ASN A 2 -8.50 -0.67 8.41
C ASN A 2 -7.91 -1.78 9.31
N LEU A 3 -6.90 -1.45 10.11
CA LEU A 3 -6.43 -2.25 11.25
C LEU A 3 -7.27 -1.93 12.49
N SER A 4 -8.59 -1.84 12.33
CA SER A 4 -9.55 -1.44 13.37
C SER A 4 -10.72 -2.40 13.44
N ASN A 5 -10.44 -3.69 13.27
CA ASN A 5 -11.36 -4.74 13.67
C ASN A 5 -10.57 -5.71 14.53
N ASP A 6 -11.04 -5.92 15.75
CA ASP A 6 -10.57 -6.90 16.74
C ASP A 6 -10.73 -8.33 16.19
N GLN A 7 -10.05 -8.65 15.09
CA GLN A 7 -10.17 -9.88 14.34
C GLN A 7 -8.86 -10.66 14.43
N TYR A 8 -8.88 -11.69 15.27
CA TYR A 8 -7.73 -12.57 15.48
C TYR A 8 -7.81 -13.78 14.57
N THR A 9 -6.79 -13.94 13.73
CA THR A 9 -6.69 -15.05 12.77
C THR A 9 -5.47 -15.89 13.09
N PHE A 10 -5.67 -17.20 13.20
CA PHE A 10 -4.60 -18.18 13.39
C PHE A 10 -4.59 -19.14 12.21
N CYS A 11 -3.40 -19.54 11.74
CA CYS A 11 -3.31 -20.67 10.82
C CYS A 11 -3.69 -21.96 11.58
N VAL A 12 -4.23 -22.94 10.86
CA VAL A 12 -4.73 -24.19 11.44
C VAL A 12 -3.66 -24.91 12.26
N GLN A 13 -2.42 -24.92 11.79
CA GLN A 13 -1.32 -25.60 12.49
C GLN A 13 -1.01 -24.95 13.84
N CYS A 14 -0.88 -23.62 13.91
CA CYS A 14 -0.60 -22.91 15.16
C CYS A 14 -1.79 -22.93 16.13
N PHE A 15 -3.02 -22.91 15.60
CA PHE A 15 -4.22 -23.04 16.43
C PHE A 15 -4.28 -24.40 17.15
N ASN A 16 -3.91 -25.47 16.45
CA ASN A 16 -3.92 -26.83 16.97
C ASN A 16 -2.75 -27.14 17.90
N SER A 17 -1.61 -26.45 17.78
CA SER A 17 -0.44 -26.67 18.65
C SER A 17 -0.60 -26.11 20.07
N ILE A 18 -1.58 -25.23 20.29
CA ILE A 18 -1.89 -24.73 21.63
C ILE A 18 -2.62 -25.85 22.38
N GLU A 19 -2.06 -26.37 23.46
CA GLU A 19 -2.71 -27.47 24.22
C GLU A 19 -3.95 -27.00 25.00
N ASN A 20 -3.99 -25.71 25.38
CA ASN A 20 -5.08 -25.13 26.16
C ASN A 20 -6.36 -24.93 25.32
N ASP A 21 -7.52 -24.97 25.99
CA ASP A 21 -8.84 -24.68 25.41
C ASP A 21 -9.11 -23.18 25.20
N SER A 22 -8.18 -22.32 25.63
CA SER A 22 -8.23 -20.88 25.41
C SER A 22 -6.91 -20.35 24.86
N ILE A 23 -7.02 -19.30 24.06
CA ILE A 23 -5.90 -18.56 23.47
C ILE A 23 -5.81 -17.21 24.17
N PHE A 24 -4.61 -16.80 24.56
CA PHE A 24 -4.34 -15.49 25.14
C PHE A 24 -3.97 -14.52 24.01
N ILE A 25 -4.63 -13.37 23.97
CA ILE A 25 -4.53 -12.42 22.86
C ILE A 25 -4.27 -11.02 23.40
N GLY A 26 -3.35 -10.31 22.75
CA GLY A 26 -3.12 -8.88 22.95
C GLY A 26 -2.43 -8.29 21.74
N ASP A 27 -2.77 -7.04 21.41
CA ASP A 27 -2.25 -6.36 20.21
C ASP A 27 -0.90 -5.69 20.47
N ASP A 28 -0.60 -5.38 21.73
CA ASP A 28 0.61 -4.72 22.18
C ASP A 28 1.19 -5.45 23.41
N PRO A 29 2.53 -5.59 23.52
CA PRO A 29 3.18 -6.22 24.68
C PRO A 29 2.90 -5.53 26.03
N THR A 30 2.39 -4.30 26.04
CA THR A 30 1.97 -3.54 27.23
C THR A 30 0.51 -3.76 27.61
N GLN A 31 -0.29 -4.40 26.74
CA GLN A 31 -1.69 -4.69 27.01
C GLN A 31 -1.86 -5.95 27.85
N THR A 32 -2.91 -5.97 28.68
CA THR A 32 -3.30 -7.18 29.41
C THR A 32 -3.87 -8.19 28.42
N LEU A 33 -3.31 -9.39 28.41
CA LEU A 33 -3.78 -10.45 27.53
C LEU A 33 -5.22 -10.86 27.89
N VAL A 34 -6.09 -10.91 26.88
CA VAL A 34 -7.46 -11.39 27.01
C VAL A 34 -7.47 -12.90 26.71
N GLN A 35 -8.10 -13.68 27.57
CA GLN A 35 -8.29 -15.10 27.37
C GLN A 35 -9.56 -15.35 26.54
N ILE A 36 -9.41 -15.89 25.33
CA ILE A 36 -10.52 -16.21 24.43
C ILE A 36 -10.62 -17.73 24.24
N PRO A 37 -11.78 -18.35 24.54
CA PRO A 37 -12.01 -19.76 24.27
C PRO A 37 -11.87 -20.11 22.78
N LYS A 38 -11.22 -21.24 22.50
CA LYS A 38 -11.06 -21.75 21.12
C LYS A 38 -12.39 -22.00 20.40
N SER A 39 -13.44 -22.33 21.15
CA SER A 39 -14.79 -22.55 20.61
C SER A 39 -15.42 -21.30 19.98
N LEU A 40 -14.89 -20.10 20.27
CA LEU A 40 -15.36 -18.86 19.65
C LEU A 40 -14.72 -18.59 18.28
N PHE A 41 -13.69 -19.35 17.91
CA PHE A 41 -13.06 -19.23 16.60
C PHE A 41 -13.83 -20.00 15.54
N LEU A 42 -13.96 -19.41 14.36
CA LEU A 42 -14.59 -20.02 13.20
C LEU A 42 -13.51 -20.48 12.22
N SER A 43 -13.63 -21.71 11.74
CA SER A 43 -12.79 -22.19 10.63
C SER A 43 -13.21 -21.46 9.36
N ALA A 44 -12.23 -20.86 8.68
CA ALA A 44 -12.43 -20.15 7.42
C ALA A 44 -11.33 -20.51 6.44
N LYS A 45 -11.64 -20.41 5.16
CA LYS A 45 -10.67 -20.47 4.08
C LYS A 45 -10.41 -19.05 3.59
N ASN A 46 -9.15 -18.73 3.31
CA ASN A 46 -8.78 -17.44 2.75
C ASN A 46 -9.01 -17.43 1.23
N ASP A 47 -10.27 -17.54 0.82
CA ASP A 47 -10.72 -17.55 -0.57
C ASP A 47 -11.80 -16.50 -0.87
N ILE A 48 -11.96 -15.53 0.04
CA ILE A 48 -12.82 -14.38 -0.16
C ILE A 48 -12.06 -13.35 -0.98
N GLU A 49 -12.48 -13.16 -2.23
CA GLU A 49 -11.96 -12.11 -3.10
C GLU A 49 -12.61 -10.77 -2.76
N GLN A 50 -11.78 -9.78 -2.44
CA GLN A 50 -12.24 -8.41 -2.23
C GLN A 50 -12.29 -7.69 -3.58
N PRO A 51 -13.45 -7.13 -3.99
CA PRO A 51 -13.53 -6.36 -5.22
C PRO A 51 -12.67 -5.11 -5.12
N GLU A 52 -12.05 -4.72 -6.23
CA GLU A 52 -11.23 -3.52 -6.26
C GLU A 52 -12.07 -2.26 -6.03
N THR A 53 -11.50 -1.29 -5.30
CA THR A 53 -12.14 0.01 -5.12
C THR A 53 -12.32 0.70 -6.45
N ILE A 54 -13.52 1.24 -6.66
CA ILE A 54 -13.86 2.04 -7.84
C ILE A 54 -13.90 3.51 -7.46
N ILE A 55 -13.42 4.36 -8.35
CA ILE A 55 -13.47 5.82 -8.23
C ILE A 55 -14.15 6.44 -9.45
N ASP A 56 -14.89 7.51 -9.22
CA ASP A 56 -15.67 8.19 -10.25
C ASP A 56 -15.00 9.50 -10.66
N CYS A 57 -14.87 9.72 -11.96
CA CYS A 57 -14.37 11.00 -12.48
C CYS A 57 -15.37 12.12 -12.14
N ILE A 58 -14.93 13.16 -11.45
CA ILE A 58 -15.81 14.28 -11.03
C ILE A 58 -16.33 15.11 -12.20
N VAL A 59 -15.78 14.93 -13.42
CA VAL A 59 -16.18 15.65 -14.63
C VAL A 59 -17.16 14.83 -15.49
N CYS A 60 -16.79 13.59 -15.83
CA CYS A 60 -17.56 12.76 -16.77
C CYS A 60 -18.27 11.56 -16.15
N THR A 61 -18.21 11.43 -14.81
CA THR A 61 -18.85 10.38 -13.99
C THR A 61 -18.52 8.93 -14.35
N ARG A 62 -17.58 8.71 -15.28
CA ARG A 62 -17.07 7.37 -15.60
C ARG A 62 -16.39 6.77 -14.36
N ARG A 63 -16.71 5.50 -14.14
CA ARG A 63 -16.21 4.67 -13.06
C ARG A 63 -14.93 3.96 -13.50
N LEU A 64 -13.86 4.06 -12.72
CA LEU A 64 -12.58 3.40 -12.99
C LEU A 64 -12.06 2.72 -11.73
N HIS A 65 -11.27 1.67 -11.92
CA HIS A 65 -10.47 1.06 -10.86
C HIS A 65 -9.53 2.09 -10.23
N GLN A 66 -9.56 2.22 -8.91
CA GLN A 66 -8.69 3.17 -8.20
C GLN A 66 -7.22 2.88 -8.49
N VAL A 67 -6.81 1.60 -8.56
CA VAL A 67 -5.42 1.24 -8.87
C VAL A 67 -5.03 1.62 -10.30
N CYS A 68 -5.93 1.46 -11.28
CA CYS A 68 -5.64 1.80 -12.67
C CYS A 68 -5.49 3.32 -12.88
N THR A 69 -6.08 4.13 -12.02
CA THR A 69 -6.00 5.60 -12.10
C THR A 69 -4.86 6.20 -11.29
N LEU A 70 -4.23 5.38 -10.44
CA LEU A 70 -3.21 5.78 -9.47
C LEU A 70 -3.63 7.01 -8.65
N HIS A 71 -4.92 7.13 -8.33
CA HIS A 71 -5.46 8.25 -7.56
C HIS A 71 -5.44 7.97 -6.06
N LEU A 72 -4.97 8.97 -5.30
CA LEU A 72 -4.95 9.01 -3.85
C LEU A 72 -5.44 10.39 -3.39
N ASP A 73 -6.45 10.42 -2.53
CA ASP A 73 -7.04 11.68 -2.03
C ASP A 73 -6.04 12.49 -1.20
N GLN A 74 -5.06 11.83 -0.57
CA GLN A 74 -3.96 12.49 0.14
C GLN A 74 -3.06 13.31 -0.80
N ILE A 75 -3.00 12.93 -2.08
CA ILE A 75 -2.20 13.64 -3.10
C ILE A 75 -3.05 14.69 -3.81
N TRP A 76 -4.28 14.32 -4.17
CA TRP A 76 -5.23 15.15 -4.92
C TRP A 76 -6.59 15.20 -4.20
N PRO A 77 -6.71 16.03 -3.15
CA PRO A 77 -7.93 16.11 -2.34
C PRO A 77 -9.12 16.73 -3.09
N GLU A 78 -8.88 17.37 -4.23
CA GLU A 78 -9.90 17.98 -5.08
C GLU A 78 -10.73 16.93 -5.85
N GLY A 79 -10.33 15.67 -5.80
CA GLY A 79 -11.02 14.55 -6.43
C GLY A 79 -10.36 14.07 -7.73
N PHE A 80 -10.83 12.93 -8.22
CA PHE A 80 -10.27 12.28 -9.40
C PHE A 80 -10.84 12.87 -10.69
N ILE A 81 -9.96 13.26 -11.61
CA ILE A 81 -10.30 13.63 -12.99
C ILE A 81 -9.57 12.66 -13.92
N CYS A 82 -10.30 11.97 -14.79
CA CYS A 82 -9.71 10.98 -15.70
C CYS A 82 -8.84 11.64 -16.79
N ASN A 83 -7.87 10.90 -17.32
CA ASN A 83 -6.94 11.40 -18.33
C ASN A 83 -7.64 12.00 -19.57
N THR A 84 -8.77 11.44 -19.99
CA THR A 84 -9.57 11.98 -21.10
C THR A 84 -10.08 13.38 -20.80
N CYS A 85 -10.61 13.62 -19.59
CA CYS A 85 -11.09 14.95 -19.19
C CYS A 85 -9.94 15.93 -18.99
N ILE A 86 -8.82 15.47 -18.43
CA ILE A 86 -7.59 16.26 -18.30
C ILE A 86 -7.15 16.81 -19.67
N GLN A 87 -7.08 15.93 -20.68
CA GLN A 87 -6.68 16.30 -22.04
C GLN A 87 -7.72 17.18 -22.73
N GLN A 88 -9.01 16.81 -22.65
CA GLN A 88 -10.10 17.52 -23.34
C GLN A 88 -10.29 18.94 -22.83
N TYR A 89 -10.18 19.14 -21.52
CA TYR A 89 -10.40 20.45 -20.87
C TYR A 89 -9.09 21.18 -20.54
N ASN A 90 -7.94 20.65 -20.99
CA ASN A 90 -6.61 21.21 -20.74
C ASN A 90 -6.34 21.52 -19.26
N ILE A 91 -6.69 20.56 -18.39
CA ILE A 91 -6.57 20.70 -16.94
C ILE A 91 -5.16 20.32 -16.51
N THR A 92 -4.45 21.19 -15.80
CA THR A 92 -3.15 20.86 -15.21
C THR A 92 -3.35 20.16 -13.87
N ARG A 93 -3.01 18.87 -13.77
CA ARG A 93 -3.02 18.14 -12.50
C ARG A 93 -1.86 18.61 -11.62
N LYS A 94 -2.13 18.85 -10.33
CA LYS A 94 -1.09 19.15 -9.34
C LYS A 94 -0.05 18.02 -9.34
N GLU A 95 1.23 18.36 -9.29
CA GLU A 95 2.28 17.34 -9.20
C GLU A 95 2.20 16.54 -7.90
N ASN A 96 2.55 15.26 -7.96
CA ASN A 96 2.67 14.42 -6.79
C ASN A 96 3.89 14.85 -5.93
N PRO A 97 3.71 15.27 -4.67
CA PRO A 97 4.84 15.58 -3.78
C PRO A 97 5.45 14.33 -3.14
N TYR A 98 4.74 13.20 -3.12
CA TYR A 98 5.17 11.93 -2.54
C TYR A 98 5.81 11.03 -3.60
N THR A 99 6.98 11.44 -4.07
CA THR A 99 7.79 10.64 -5.01
C THR A 99 9.04 10.13 -4.32
N ALA A 100 9.57 8.99 -4.78
CA ALA A 100 10.83 8.46 -4.27
C ALA A 100 11.97 9.50 -4.34
N ALA A 101 12.00 10.32 -5.40
CA ALA A 101 13.03 11.34 -5.58
C ALA A 101 13.03 12.41 -4.48
N LYS A 102 11.87 12.70 -3.89
CA LYS A 102 11.66 13.70 -2.83
C LYS A 102 11.90 13.15 -1.42
N LEU A 103 12.17 11.86 -1.24
CA LEU A 103 12.54 11.29 0.05
C LEU A 103 13.94 11.75 0.49
N PRO A 104 14.22 11.80 1.81
CA PRO A 104 15.52 12.17 2.34
C PRO A 104 16.68 11.37 1.72
N ILE A 105 17.76 12.07 1.42
CA ILE A 105 18.97 11.50 0.83
C ILE A 105 20.02 11.34 1.94
N ASN A 106 20.70 10.20 1.95
CA ASN A 106 21.93 9.99 2.71
C ASN A 106 23.09 9.59 1.78
N ASP A 107 24.32 9.64 2.29
CA ASP A 107 25.52 9.39 1.48
C ASP A 107 25.49 8.03 0.79
N LEU A 108 25.06 6.99 1.50
CA LEU A 108 24.97 5.64 0.94
C LEU A 108 23.95 5.59 -0.21
N SER A 109 22.76 6.18 -0.04
CA SER A 109 21.75 6.26 -1.09
C SER A 109 22.24 7.00 -2.33
N LEU A 110 23.00 8.09 -2.13
CA LEU A 110 23.57 8.89 -3.22
C LEU A 110 24.64 8.11 -4.00
N GLN A 111 25.54 7.43 -3.29
CA GLN A 111 26.60 6.63 -3.91
C GLN A 111 26.02 5.46 -4.73
N LEU A 112 25.01 4.77 -4.19
CA LEU A 112 24.33 3.68 -4.89
C LEU A 112 23.57 4.19 -6.12
N GLU A 113 22.78 5.27 -5.95
CA GLU A 113 22.01 5.86 -7.06
C GLU A 113 22.95 6.27 -8.20
N LYS A 114 24.06 6.96 -7.87
CA LYS A 114 25.04 7.37 -8.86
C LYS A 114 25.65 6.17 -9.58
N ARG A 115 26.14 5.18 -8.83
CA ARG A 115 26.77 3.98 -9.42
C ARG A 115 25.85 3.26 -10.40
N VAL A 116 24.57 3.11 -10.06
CA VAL A 116 23.59 2.44 -10.93
C VAL A 116 23.28 3.27 -12.17
N ASN A 117 23.06 4.58 -12.02
CA ASN A 117 22.76 5.42 -13.18
C ASN A 117 23.95 5.59 -14.12
N ASP A 118 25.17 5.71 -13.59
CA ASP A 118 26.40 5.78 -14.38
C ASP A 118 26.58 4.49 -15.20
N PHE A 119 26.29 3.33 -14.61
CA PHE A 119 26.28 2.05 -15.31
C PHE A 119 25.22 2.01 -16.43
N LEU A 120 23.97 2.39 -16.14
CA LEU A 120 22.89 2.38 -17.14
C LEU A 120 23.18 3.32 -18.32
N LEU A 121 23.80 4.47 -18.04
CA LEU A 121 24.24 5.40 -19.06
C LEU A 121 25.37 4.82 -19.94
N HIS A 122 26.34 4.15 -19.31
CA HIS A 122 27.43 3.45 -20.01
C HIS A 122 26.91 2.32 -20.90
N GLU A 123 25.95 1.53 -20.41
CA GLU A 123 25.33 0.42 -21.17
C GLU A 123 24.32 0.89 -22.23
N HIS A 124 24.21 2.20 -22.48
CA HIS A 124 23.26 2.78 -23.43
C HIS A 124 21.83 2.30 -23.23
N CYS A 125 21.44 2.02 -21.98
CA CYS A 125 20.09 1.58 -21.67
C CYS A 125 19.11 2.74 -21.88
N HIS A 126 18.08 2.53 -22.69
CA HIS A 126 16.98 3.50 -22.89
C HIS A 126 15.99 3.56 -21.72
N THR A 127 16.39 3.12 -20.53
CA THR A 127 15.54 3.13 -19.34
C THR A 127 15.57 4.51 -18.67
N GLY A 128 14.57 4.78 -17.83
CA GLY A 128 14.53 5.99 -17.01
C GLY A 128 15.60 6.02 -15.92
N ARG A 129 15.78 7.18 -15.28
CA ARG A 129 16.66 7.36 -14.13
C ARG A 129 16.21 6.50 -12.95
N VAL A 130 17.14 5.77 -12.35
CA VAL A 130 16.91 5.03 -11.10
C VAL A 130 17.03 5.99 -9.92
N THR A 131 16.10 5.89 -8.97
CA THR A 131 16.16 6.60 -7.69
C THR A 131 16.37 5.61 -6.57
N ILE A 132 17.39 5.78 -5.73
CA ILE A 132 17.66 4.91 -4.57
C ILE A 132 17.56 5.73 -3.28
N ARG A 133 16.77 5.25 -2.32
CA ARG A 133 16.56 5.90 -1.02
C ARG A 133 16.62 4.84 0.07
N ILE A 134 17.39 5.12 1.11
CA ILE A 134 17.54 4.22 2.26
C ILE A 134 16.72 4.82 3.39
N LEU A 135 15.69 4.07 3.80
CA LEU A 135 14.77 4.43 4.86
C LEU A 135 15.10 3.61 6.11
N SER A 136 15.00 4.23 7.28
CA SER A 136 15.24 3.63 8.59
C SER A 136 13.97 3.68 9.44
#